data_AF-G2IZJ1-F1
#
_entry.id   AF-G2IZJ1-F1
#
_cell.length_a   1.000
_cell.length_b   1.000
_cell.length_c   1.000
_cell.angle_alpha   90.00
_cell.angle_beta   90.00
_cell.angle_gamma   90.00
#
_symmetry.space_group_name_H-M   'P 1'
#
loop_
_entity.id
_entity.type
_entity.pdbx_description
1 polymer ?
#
loop_
_entity_poly.entity_id
_entity_poly.type
_entity_poly.pdbx_seq_one_letter_code
_entity_poly.pdbx_strand_id
1 'polypeptide(L)'
;MAIKMIEELDAGPVYLREPISLLGGGEEIVLRIYQAIAKLIDKMSVQLPEPIPQNGEIYSFKRRTPADSALPTSAEIKYLFDKIRILDIENYPPAYIEYGDFRLEFTRPSLRFSDEIEATVKIKKIKGT
;
A
#
# COMPACT_ATOMS: atom_id res chain seq x y z
N MET A 1 0.83 10.52 -9.50
CA MET A 1 0.50 11.01 -10.86
C MET A 1 -0.69 11.93 -10.76
N ALA A 2 -0.78 12.96 -11.59
CA ALA A 2 -1.97 13.80 -11.72
C ALA A 2 -2.58 13.58 -13.12
N ILE A 3 -3.87 13.24 -13.17
CA ILE A 3 -4.59 12.92 -14.41
C ILE A 3 -5.84 13.79 -14.56
N LYS A 4 -6.26 14.03 -15.80
CA LYS A 4 -7.54 14.65 -16.11
C LYS A 4 -8.65 13.61 -15.97
N MET A 5 -9.65 13.87 -15.13
CA MET A 5 -10.77 12.95 -14.97
C MET A 5 -11.56 12.80 -16.29
N ILE A 6 -11.85 11.55 -16.63
CA ILE A 6 -12.74 11.12 -17.72
C ILE A 6 -13.70 10.06 -17.18
N GLU A 7 -14.63 9.57 -18.00
CA GLU A 7 -15.61 8.55 -17.58
C GLU A 7 -14.97 7.22 -17.18
N GLU A 8 -13.89 6.84 -17.86
CA GLU A 8 -13.15 5.61 -17.59
C GLU A 8 -12.20 5.77 -16.39
N LEU A 9 -12.26 4.80 -15.46
CA LEU A 9 -11.50 4.81 -14.20
C LEU A 9 -9.99 4.85 -14.45
N ASP A 10 -9.31 5.86 -13.90
CA ASP A 10 -7.86 6.06 -13.99
C ASP A 10 -7.26 6.11 -15.41
N ALA A 11 -8.08 6.26 -16.46
CA ALA A 11 -7.65 6.22 -17.87
C ALA A 11 -7.42 7.61 -18.51
N GLY A 12 -7.61 8.67 -17.73
CA GLY A 12 -7.45 10.05 -18.20
C GLY A 12 -6.03 10.43 -18.63
N PRO A 13 -5.86 11.43 -19.52
CA PRO A 13 -4.53 11.90 -19.91
C PRO A 13 -3.78 12.51 -18.70
N VAL A 14 -2.45 12.40 -18.71
CA VAL A 14 -1.57 12.72 -17.58
C VAL A 14 -1.07 14.16 -17.68
N TYR A 15 -1.28 14.94 -16.62
CA TYR A 15 -0.67 16.28 -16.47
C TYR A 15 0.80 16.16 -16.12
N LEU A 16 1.09 15.46 -15.02
CA LEU A 16 2.42 15.36 -14.43
C LEU A 16 2.56 14.03 -13.65
N ARG A 17 3.80 13.57 -13.52
CA ARG A 17 4.16 12.41 -12.68
C ARG A 17 5.41 12.74 -11.87
N GLU A 18 5.49 12.17 -10.67
CA GLU A 18 6.63 12.28 -9.79
C GLU A 18 7.00 10.86 -9.35
N PRO A 19 8.24 10.40 -9.54
CA PRO A 19 8.67 9.09 -9.07
C PRO A 19 8.77 9.10 -7.54
N ILE A 20 8.38 8.00 -6.91
CA ILE A 20 8.51 7.79 -5.47
C ILE A 20 9.21 6.46 -5.21
N SER A 21 10.02 6.41 -4.15
CA SER A 21 10.53 5.15 -3.64
C SER A 21 9.45 4.45 -2.79
N LEU A 22 9.44 3.12 -2.79
CA LEU A 22 8.56 2.29 -1.96
C LEU A 22 9.31 1.53 -0.85
N LEU A 23 10.57 1.88 -0.62
CA LEU A 23 11.40 1.34 0.46
C LEU A 23 10.92 1.83 1.83
N GLY A 24 10.95 0.99 2.86
CA GLY A 24 10.53 1.36 4.22
C GLY A 24 9.13 0.91 4.59
N GLY A 25 8.63 1.40 5.72
CA GLY A 25 7.32 1.09 6.28
C GLY A 25 6.16 1.74 5.51
N GLY A 26 4.93 1.26 5.76
CA GLY A 26 3.73 1.79 5.12
C GLY A 26 3.54 3.29 5.34
N GLU A 27 3.69 3.77 6.57
CA GLU A 27 3.57 5.20 6.90
C GLU A 27 4.63 6.06 6.20
N GLU A 28 5.87 5.59 6.08
CA GLU A 28 6.95 6.29 5.39
C GLU A 28 6.71 6.39 3.87
N ILE A 29 6.08 5.36 3.29
CA ILE A 29 5.60 5.40 1.89
C ILE A 29 4.49 6.45 1.75
N VAL A 30 3.49 6.44 2.63
CA VAL A 30 2.38 7.39 2.60
C VAL A 30 2.88 8.83 2.74
N LEU A 31 3.83 9.09 3.64
CA LEU A 31 4.42 10.41 3.80
C LEU A 31 5.12 10.91 2.52
N ARG A 32 5.87 10.04 1.84
CA ARG A 32 6.51 10.38 0.56
C ARG A 32 5.48 10.61 -0.55
N ILE A 33 4.38 9.85 -0.55
CA ILE A 33 3.26 10.09 -1.47
C ILE A 33 2.70 11.50 -1.24
N TYR A 34 2.47 11.91 0.01
CA TYR A 34 1.97 13.26 0.32
C TYR A 34 2.94 14.35 -0.12
N GLN A 35 4.25 14.16 0.08
CA GLN A 35 5.26 15.09 -0.40
C GLN A 35 5.26 15.21 -1.94
N ALA A 36 5.14 14.08 -2.65
CA ALA A 36 5.05 14.06 -4.10
C ALA A 36 3.76 14.76 -4.59
N ILE A 37 2.63 14.54 -3.93
CA ILE A 37 1.36 15.23 -4.24
C ILE A 37 1.51 16.74 -4.05
N ALA A 38 2.05 17.18 -2.91
CA ALA A 38 2.27 18.60 -2.64
C ALA A 38 3.15 19.25 -3.72
N LYS A 39 4.23 18.57 -4.14
CA LYS A 39 5.10 19.02 -5.24
C LYS A 39 4.38 19.11 -6.58
N LEU A 40 3.47 18.18 -6.88
CA LEU A 40 2.66 18.22 -8.10
C LEU A 40 1.68 19.41 -8.07
N ILE A 41 1.02 19.64 -6.93
CA ILE A 41 0.11 20.78 -6.73
C ILE A 41 0.86 22.10 -6.91
N ASP A 42 2.03 22.25 -6.29
CA ASP A 42 2.86 23.45 -6.41
C ASP A 42 3.19 23.76 -7.88
N LYS A 43 3.73 22.78 -8.62
CA LYS A 43 4.02 22.90 -10.06
C LYS A 43 2.78 23.32 -10.87
N MET A 44 1.64 22.68 -10.62
CA MET A 44 0.39 22.95 -11.36
C MET A 44 -0.24 24.30 -11.00
N SER A 45 0.02 24.82 -9.81
CA SER A 45 -0.48 26.12 -9.36
C SER A 45 0.19 27.30 -10.08
N VAL A 46 1.46 27.13 -10.46
CA VAL A 46 2.22 28.10 -11.26
C VAL A 46 1.81 28.03 -12.73
N GLN A 47 1.72 26.82 -13.28
CA GLN A 47 1.32 26.60 -14.67
C GLN A 47 0.67 25.22 -14.81
N LEU A 48 -0.53 25.19 -15.38
CA LEU A 48 -1.20 23.94 -15.73
C LEU A 48 -0.69 23.44 -17.10
N PRO A 49 0.03 22.31 -17.19
CA PRO A 49 0.47 21.77 -18.47
C PRO A 49 -0.69 21.16 -19.26
N GLU A 50 -0.53 21.06 -20.58
CA GLU A 50 -1.44 20.26 -21.41
C GLU A 50 -1.26 18.76 -21.11
N PRO A 51 -2.34 18.01 -20.83
CA PRO A 51 -2.22 16.61 -20.43
C PRO A 51 -1.99 15.69 -21.65
N ILE A 52 -1.16 14.66 -21.47
CA ILE A 52 -0.76 13.73 -22.54
C ILE A 52 -1.49 12.39 -22.37
N PRO A 53 -2.10 11.79 -23.42
CA PRO A 53 -2.72 10.47 -23.33
C PRO A 53 -1.78 9.41 -22.76
N GLN A 54 -2.32 8.52 -21.91
CA GLN A 54 -1.59 7.36 -21.40
C GLN A 54 -1.25 6.40 -22.54
N ASN A 55 -0.16 5.65 -22.39
CA ASN A 55 0.27 4.61 -23.33
C ASN A 55 0.84 3.40 -22.58
N GLY A 56 0.84 2.24 -23.24
CA GLY A 56 1.35 0.99 -22.69
C GLY A 56 0.25 -0.02 -22.32
N GLU A 57 0.67 -1.10 -21.67
CA GLU A 57 -0.23 -2.15 -21.19
C GLU A 57 -1.05 -1.69 -19.99
N ILE A 58 -2.32 -2.09 -19.95
CA ILE A 58 -3.26 -1.74 -18.89
C ILE A 58 -3.24 -2.83 -17.81
N TYR A 59 -3.04 -2.42 -16.56
CA TYR A 59 -3.15 -3.27 -15.39
C TYR A 59 -4.25 -2.72 -14.48
N SER A 60 -5.33 -3.50 -14.30
CA SER A 60 -6.45 -3.12 -13.43
C SER A 60 -6.37 -3.80 -12.07
N PHE A 61 -6.64 -3.05 -11.00
CA PHE A 61 -6.67 -3.56 -9.63
C PHE A 61 -8.07 -3.46 -9.03
N LYS A 62 -8.47 -4.47 -8.25
CA LYS A 62 -9.71 -4.43 -7.46
C LYS A 62 -9.45 -3.83 -6.09
N ARG A 63 -10.47 -3.18 -5.51
CA ARG A 63 -10.43 -2.72 -4.13
C ARG A 63 -10.23 -3.92 -3.20
N ARG A 64 -9.24 -3.84 -2.32
CA ARG A 64 -8.97 -4.87 -1.30
C ARG A 64 -10.07 -4.89 -0.24
N THR A 65 -10.31 -6.07 0.29
CA THR A 65 -11.19 -6.35 1.43
C THR A 65 -10.35 -6.63 2.69
N PRO A 66 -10.92 -6.56 3.90
CA PRO A 66 -10.22 -6.97 5.11
C PRO A 66 -9.71 -8.42 5.09
N ALA A 67 -10.35 -9.31 4.32
CA ALA A 67 -9.90 -10.69 4.14
C ALA A 67 -8.58 -10.78 3.35
N ASP A 68 -8.30 -9.82 2.47
CA ASP A 68 -7.04 -9.76 1.71
C ASP A 68 -5.83 -9.40 2.58
N SER A 69 -6.04 -9.07 3.87
CA SER A 69 -4.97 -8.90 4.85
C SER A 69 -4.48 -10.23 5.45
N ALA A 70 -5.15 -11.35 5.20
CA ALA A 70 -4.72 -12.66 5.68
C ALA A 70 -3.35 -13.02 5.09
N LEU A 71 -2.40 -13.44 5.93
CA LEU A 71 -1.12 -13.97 5.47
C LEU A 71 -1.32 -15.38 4.90
N PRO A 72 -0.69 -15.71 3.77
CA PRO A 72 -0.77 -17.04 3.20
C PRO A 72 -0.03 -18.07 4.08
N THR A 73 -0.42 -19.33 3.99
CA THR A 73 0.25 -20.44 4.68
C THR A 73 1.61 -20.80 4.08
N SER A 74 1.87 -20.37 2.84
CA SER A 74 3.14 -20.54 2.14
C SER A 74 3.44 -19.32 1.28
N ALA A 75 4.62 -18.73 1.47
CA ALA A 75 5.16 -17.65 0.66
C ALA A 75 6.66 -17.48 0.98
N GLU A 76 7.36 -16.73 0.13
CA GLU A 76 8.70 -16.25 0.44
C GLU A 76 8.67 -15.28 1.64
N ILE A 77 9.73 -15.29 2.47
CA ILE A 77 9.82 -14.42 3.65
C ILE A 77 9.67 -12.94 3.30
N LYS A 78 10.26 -12.53 2.16
CA LYS A 78 10.15 -11.16 1.66
C LYS A 78 8.70 -10.77 1.33
N TYR A 79 7.91 -11.69 0.79
CA TYR A 79 6.50 -11.44 0.51
C TYR A 79 5.71 -11.22 1.81
N LEU A 80 5.96 -12.03 2.84
CA LEU A 80 5.34 -11.86 4.16
C LEU A 80 5.72 -10.49 4.76
N PHE A 81 7.00 -10.14 4.71
CA PHE A 81 7.49 -8.83 5.15
C PHE A 81 6.81 -7.67 4.42
N ASP A 82 6.75 -7.73 3.08
CA ASP A 82 6.10 -6.72 2.25
C ASP A 82 4.61 -6.59 2.56
N LYS A 83 3.92 -7.70 2.83
CA LYS A 83 2.50 -7.72 3.19
C LYS A 83 2.24 -7.14 4.57
N ILE A 84 3.09 -7.41 5.55
CA ILE A 84 2.97 -6.84 6.91
C ILE A 84 3.24 -5.33 6.85
N ARG A 85 4.37 -4.90 6.27
CA ARG A 85 4.78 -3.49 6.32
C ARG A 85 3.84 -2.54 5.58
N ILE A 86 3.22 -2.99 4.48
CA ILE A 86 2.31 -2.13 3.69
C ILE A 86 0.93 -1.98 4.35
N LEU A 87 0.56 -2.92 5.23
CA LEU A 87 -0.67 -2.89 6.01
C LEU A 87 -0.48 -2.26 7.40
N ASP A 88 0.76 -2.03 7.82
CA ASP A 88 1.11 -1.35 9.05
C ASP A 88 1.01 0.17 8.87
N ILE A 89 -0.24 0.62 8.72
CA ILE A 89 -0.64 2.02 8.53
C ILE A 89 -1.88 2.25 9.40
N GLU A 90 -1.97 3.42 10.02
CA GLU A 90 -3.17 3.82 10.74
C GLU A 90 -4.44 3.65 9.87
N ASN A 91 -5.49 3.08 10.45
CA ASN A 91 -6.77 2.77 9.79
C ASN A 91 -6.75 1.69 8.70
N TYR A 92 -5.63 1.00 8.47
CA TYR A 92 -5.57 -0.17 7.59
C TYR A 92 -5.77 -1.47 8.41
N PRO A 93 -6.47 -2.49 7.88
CA PRO A 93 -6.58 -3.78 8.54
C PRO A 93 -5.21 -4.47 8.54
N PRO A 94 -4.60 -4.71 9.73
CA PRO A 94 -3.26 -5.30 9.80
C PRO A 94 -3.19 -6.67 9.15
N ALA A 95 -2.00 -7.05 8.70
CA ALA A 95 -1.73 -8.41 8.27
C ALA A 95 -2.01 -9.38 9.43
N TYR A 96 -2.62 -10.52 9.16
CA TYR A 96 -3.03 -11.43 10.23
C TYR A 96 -2.98 -12.90 9.84
N ILE A 97 -2.95 -13.75 10.86
CA ILE A 97 -3.31 -15.17 10.77
C ILE A 97 -4.42 -15.47 11.79
N GLU A 98 -5.17 -16.53 11.53
CA GLU A 98 -6.14 -17.09 12.47
C GLU A 98 -5.58 -18.39 13.03
N TYR A 99 -5.68 -18.56 14.34
CA TYR A 99 -5.18 -19.72 15.07
C TYR A 99 -6.18 -20.10 16.17
N GLY A 100 -6.96 -21.16 15.92
CA GLY A 100 -8.10 -21.51 16.77
C GLY A 100 -9.09 -20.34 16.89
N ASP A 101 -9.46 -19.99 18.11
CA ASP A 101 -10.39 -18.89 18.40
C ASP A 101 -9.72 -17.50 18.41
N PHE A 102 -8.48 -17.38 17.91
CA PHE A 102 -7.69 -16.16 17.98
C PHE A 102 -7.29 -15.64 16.61
N ARG A 103 -7.25 -14.32 16.50
CA ARG A 103 -6.64 -13.57 15.40
C ARG A 103 -5.36 -12.92 15.89
N LEU A 104 -4.26 -13.23 15.22
CA LEU A 104 -2.93 -12.68 15.49
C LEU A 104 -2.65 -11.63 14.42
N GLU A 105 -2.65 -10.36 14.81
CA GLU A 105 -2.35 -9.21 13.94
C GLU A 105 -0.89 -8.79 14.11
N PHE A 106 -0.18 -8.61 12.99
CA PHE A 106 1.24 -8.29 12.96
C PHE A 106 1.47 -6.83 12.55
N THR A 107 2.34 -6.14 13.28
CA THR A 107 2.77 -4.76 13.03
C THR A 107 4.24 -4.57 13.36
N ARG A 108 4.83 -3.45 12.92
CA ARG A 108 6.24 -3.07 13.11
C ARG A 108 7.22 -4.18 12.69
N PRO A 109 7.14 -4.68 11.45
CA PRO A 109 8.03 -5.75 11.00
C PRO A 109 9.46 -5.24 10.78
N SER A 110 10.43 -6.09 11.11
CA SER A 110 11.84 -5.90 10.78
C SER A 110 12.37 -7.18 10.13
N LEU A 111 12.75 -7.08 8.85
CA LEU A 111 13.39 -8.18 8.14
C LEU A 111 14.87 -8.26 8.54
N ARG A 112 15.29 -9.40 9.06
CA ARG A 112 16.66 -9.68 9.46
C ARG A 112 17.44 -10.32 8.32
N PHE A 113 18.77 -10.21 8.38
CA PHE A 113 19.67 -10.88 7.42
C PHE A 113 19.63 -12.41 7.52
N SER A 114 19.08 -12.95 8.60
CA SER A 114 18.89 -14.38 8.87
C SER A 114 17.63 -14.98 8.22
N ASP A 115 16.98 -14.27 7.29
CA ASP A 115 15.67 -14.66 6.71
C ASP A 115 14.55 -14.82 7.76
N GLU A 116 14.56 -13.93 8.74
CA GLU A 116 13.58 -13.88 9.83
C GLU A 116 12.85 -12.53 9.85
N ILE A 117 11.59 -12.53 10.29
CA ILE A 117 10.84 -11.30 10.55
C ILE A 117 10.58 -11.20 12.04
N GLU A 118 11.12 -10.16 12.66
CA GLU A 118 10.70 -9.74 14.00
C GLU A 118 9.55 -8.75 13.87
N ALA A 119 8.45 -8.98 14.59
CA ALA A 119 7.28 -8.11 14.55
C ALA A 119 6.57 -8.05 15.91
N THR A 120 5.79 -7.01 16.12
CA THR A 120 4.81 -6.97 17.22
C THR A 120 3.58 -7.78 16.83
N VAL A 121 3.09 -8.61 17.75
CA VAL A 121 1.82 -9.32 17.60
C VAL A 121 0.77 -8.79 18.58
N LYS A 122 -0.44 -8.55 18.08
CA LYS A 122 -1.64 -8.29 18.88
C LYS A 122 -2.59 -9.47 18.73
N ILE A 123 -2.89 -10.14 19.85
CA ILE A 123 -3.77 -11.32 19.88
C ILE A 123 -5.17 -10.87 20.27
N LYS A 124 -6.17 -11.19 19.45
CA LYS A 124 -7.59 -10.90 19.71
C LYS A 124 -8.40 -12.17 19.68
N LYS A 125 -9.38 -12.30 20.58
CA LYS A 125 -10.38 -13.37 20.49
C LYS A 125 -11.32 -13.07 19.32
N ILE A 126 -11.51 -14.02 18.42
CA ILE A 126 -12.52 -13.94 17.37
C ILE A 126 -13.87 -14.03 18.10
N LYS A 127 -14.68 -12.97 18.01
CA LYS A 127 -16.04 -13.04 18.58
C LYS A 127 -16.80 -14.08 17.77
N GLY A 128 -17.17 -15.19 18.42
CA GLY A 128 -18.05 -16.19 17.83
C GLY A 128 -19.33 -15.51 17.33
N THR A 129 -19.77 -15.93 16.15
CA THR A 129 -21.11 -15.61 15.63
C THR A 129 -22.18 -16.25 16.50
#